data_AF-W6QNQ6-F1
#
_entry.id   AF-W6QNQ6-F1
#
_cell.length_a   1.000
_cell.length_b   1.000
_cell.length_c   1.000
_cell.angle_alpha   90.00
_cell.angle_beta   90.00
_cell.angle_gamma   90.00
#
_symmetry.space_group_name_H-M   'P 1'
#
loop_
_entity.id
_entity.type
_entity.pdbx_description
1 polymer ?
#
loop_
_entity_poly.entity_id
_entity_poly.type
_entity_poly.pdbx_seq_one_letter_code
_entity_poly.pdbx_strand_id
1 'polypeptide(L)'
;MYHPPTAQQDRNNPLGLPIYECWFCPTNWIGFSGLLFHLEEGRCVKQDRIRTLAFESPEYGFYGNRLTDQNPFFCFQCRAQFPQVSYLYHHAEHSPSCSYLLNPSECLGALRDFYVEYYECPGSDYIHF
;
A
#
# COMPACT_ATOMS: atom_id res chain seq x y z
N MET A 1 -10.56 -0.37 -43.06
CA MET A 1 -9.72 -0.95 -41.99
C MET A 1 -9.93 -0.08 -40.77
N TYR A 2 -10.56 -0.62 -39.72
CA TYR A 2 -10.80 0.12 -38.48
C TYR A 2 -9.56 -0.05 -37.60
N HIS A 3 -8.78 1.02 -37.42
CA HIS A 3 -7.71 1.03 -36.43
C HIS A 3 -8.34 1.30 -35.06
N PRO A 4 -8.16 0.42 -34.05
CA PRO A 4 -8.60 0.75 -32.71
C PRO A 4 -7.78 1.95 -32.21
N PRO A 5 -8.39 2.86 -31.42
CA PRO A 5 -7.64 3.97 -30.84
C PRO A 5 -6.56 3.39 -29.93
N THR A 6 -5.30 3.71 -30.22
CA THR A 6 -4.18 3.51 -29.31
C THR A 6 -4.55 4.13 -27.98
N ALA A 7 -4.72 3.29 -26.95
CA ALA A 7 -4.92 3.74 -25.58
C ALA A 7 -3.80 4.72 -25.25
N GLN A 8 -4.17 5.99 -25.12
CA GLN A 8 -3.23 7.06 -24.85
C GLN A 8 -2.73 6.85 -23.42
N GLN A 9 -1.53 6.27 -23.27
CA GLN A 9 -0.90 6.09 -21.96
C GLN A 9 -0.86 7.44 -21.25
N ASP A 10 -1.54 7.53 -20.10
CA ASP A 10 -1.48 8.69 -19.24
C ASP A 10 -0.02 8.91 -18.82
N ARG A 11 0.53 10.07 -19.18
CA ARG A 11 1.93 10.42 -18.88
C ARG A 11 2.22 10.41 -17.38
N ASN A 12 1.21 10.64 -16.55
CA ASN A 12 1.34 10.67 -15.10
C ASN A 12 1.13 9.29 -14.46
N ASN A 13 0.54 8.33 -15.19
CA ASN A 13 0.32 6.96 -14.74
C ASN A 13 0.77 5.93 -15.80
N PRO A 14 2.08 5.84 -16.09
CA PRO A 14 2.60 5.00 -17.17
C PRO A 14 2.35 3.50 -16.96
N LEU A 15 2.14 3.08 -15.71
CA LEU A 15 1.88 1.69 -15.32
C LEU A 15 0.38 1.36 -15.26
N GLY A 16 -0.51 2.35 -15.42
CA GLY A 16 -1.96 2.14 -15.32
C GLY A 16 -2.41 1.66 -13.94
N LEU A 17 -1.73 2.11 -12.87
CA LEU A 17 -2.05 1.73 -11.50
C LEU A 17 -3.42 2.32 -11.08
N PRO A 18 -4.15 1.67 -10.15
CA PRO A 18 -5.39 2.21 -9.62
C PRO A 18 -5.19 3.58 -8.96
N ILE A 19 -6.22 4.42 -8.99
CA ILE A 19 -6.24 5.69 -8.27
C ILE A 19 -6.96 5.47 -6.94
N TYR A 20 -6.33 5.87 -5.84
CA TYR A 20 -6.89 5.77 -4.49
C TYR A 20 -7.20 7.16 -3.95
N GLU A 21 -8.36 7.29 -3.32
CA GLU A 21 -8.74 8.48 -2.55
C GLU A 21 -8.20 8.34 -1.12
N CYS A 22 -7.75 9.45 -0.53
CA CYS A 22 -7.40 9.44 0.89
C CYS A 22 -8.66 9.38 1.75
N TRP A 23 -8.67 8.49 2.76
CA TRP A 23 -9.81 8.34 3.68
C TRP A 23 -10.11 9.56 4.54
N PHE A 24 -9.18 10.52 4.65
CA PHE A 24 -9.27 11.64 5.59
C PHE A 24 -9.13 13.03 4.95
N CYS A 25 -8.86 13.11 3.65
CA CYS A 25 -8.76 14.38 2.94
C CYS A 25 -9.11 14.23 1.44
N PRO A 26 -9.47 15.31 0.74
CA PRO A 26 -9.99 15.22 -0.64
C PRO A 26 -8.88 15.04 -1.71
N THR A 27 -7.80 14.34 -1.40
CA THR A 27 -6.68 14.12 -2.33
C THR A 27 -6.67 12.70 -2.88
N ASN A 28 -6.17 12.55 -4.11
CA ASN A 28 -6.11 11.28 -4.83
C ASN A 28 -4.67 10.95 -5.20
N TRP A 29 -4.34 9.66 -5.20
CA TRP A 29 -2.98 9.17 -5.36
C TRP A 29 -2.94 7.99 -6.34
N ILE A 30 -1.91 7.96 -7.19
CA ILE A 30 -1.69 6.88 -8.16
C ILE A 30 -0.97 5.73 -7.45
N GLY A 31 -1.53 4.54 -7.54
CA GLY A 31 -1.04 3.36 -6.84
C GLY A 31 -1.34 3.39 -5.35
N PHE A 32 -1.29 2.22 -4.72
CA PHE A 32 -1.47 2.14 -3.27
C PHE A 32 -0.25 2.70 -2.55
N SER A 33 0.94 2.56 -3.14
CA SER A 33 2.16 3.18 -2.61
C SER A 33 2.04 4.70 -2.46
N GLY A 34 1.40 5.38 -3.43
CA GLY A 34 1.17 6.82 -3.40
C GLY A 34 0.27 7.25 -2.23
N LEU A 35 -0.82 6.50 -2.01
CA LEU A 35 -1.67 6.73 -0.83
C LEU A 35 -0.88 6.51 0.46
N LEU A 36 -0.12 5.42 0.56
CA LEU A 36 0.66 5.12 1.77
C LEU A 36 1.74 6.17 2.05
N PHE A 37 2.44 6.68 1.04
CA PHE A 37 3.40 7.79 1.21
C PHE A 37 2.73 8.98 1.88
N HIS A 38 1.56 9.37 1.37
CA HIS A 38 0.78 10.46 1.92
C HIS A 38 0.37 10.22 3.38
N LEU A 39 -0.10 9.02 3.73
CA LEU A 39 -0.52 8.70 5.09
C LEU A 39 0.67 8.62 6.07
N GLU A 40 1.83 8.15 5.60
CA GLU A 40 3.06 8.06 6.39
C GLU A 40 3.70 9.44 6.66
N GLU A 41 3.31 10.52 5.95
CA GLU A 41 3.69 11.90 6.31
C GLU A 41 3.13 12.36 7.66
N GLY A 42 2.14 11.65 8.21
CA GLY A 42 1.59 11.95 9.53
C GLY A 42 0.59 13.11 9.56
N ARG A 43 0.11 13.58 8.40
CA ARG A 43 -0.87 14.69 8.31
C ARG A 43 -2.32 14.22 8.51
N CYS A 44 -2.66 13.10 7.87
CA CYS A 44 -4.01 12.56 7.83
C CYS A 44 -4.23 11.42 8.83
N VAL A 45 -3.15 10.73 9.19
CA VAL A 45 -3.13 9.67 10.17
C VAL A 45 -1.99 9.97 11.13
N LYS A 46 -2.10 9.54 12.40
CA LYS A 46 -1.00 9.64 13.36
C LYS A 46 0.29 9.05 12.78
N GLN A 47 1.40 9.74 12.98
CA GLN A 47 2.73 9.24 12.61
C GLN A 47 2.94 7.81 13.10
N ASP A 48 3.57 6.98 12.26
CA ASP A 48 3.80 5.55 12.46
C ASP A 48 2.55 4.65 12.50
N ARG A 49 1.32 5.17 12.43
CA ARG A 49 0.13 4.29 12.50
C ARG A 49 0.07 3.29 11.35
N ILE A 50 0.39 3.70 10.14
CA ILE A 50 0.48 2.81 8.97
C ILE A 50 1.51 1.70 9.25
N ARG A 51 2.71 2.09 9.70
CA ARG A 51 3.75 1.15 10.11
C ARG A 51 3.25 0.17 11.17
N THR A 52 2.58 0.64 12.22
CA THR A 52 2.05 -0.23 13.29
C THR A 52 0.98 -1.18 12.77
N LEU A 53 0.02 -0.69 11.99
CA LEU A 53 -1.05 -1.51 11.39
C LEU A 53 -0.49 -2.64 10.52
N ALA A 54 0.58 -2.39 9.76
CA ALA A 54 1.25 -3.45 8.99
C ALA A 54 1.73 -4.62 9.87
N PHE A 55 2.12 -4.35 11.12
CA PHE A 55 2.51 -5.38 12.09
C PHE A 55 1.33 -5.96 12.88
N GLU A 56 0.15 -5.34 12.82
CA GLU A 56 -1.10 -5.87 13.38
C GLU A 56 -1.79 -6.85 12.39
N SER A 57 -1.51 -6.75 11.09
CA SER A 57 -2.01 -7.69 10.08
C SER A 57 -1.48 -9.13 10.32
N PRO A 58 -2.33 -10.16 10.17
CA PRO A 58 -1.93 -11.57 10.34
C PRO A 58 -0.76 -11.99 9.42
N GLU A 59 -0.60 -11.35 8.27
CA GLU A 59 0.37 -11.68 7.23
C GLU A 59 1.74 -11.05 7.45
N TYR A 60 1.96 -10.30 8.55
CA TYR A 60 3.20 -9.55 8.76
C TYR A 60 4.48 -10.39 8.64
N GLY A 61 4.44 -11.69 8.97
CA GLY A 61 5.58 -12.59 8.82
C GLY A 61 6.12 -12.73 7.38
N PHE A 62 5.34 -12.33 6.38
CA PHE A 62 5.73 -12.39 4.97
C PHE A 62 6.40 -11.12 4.45
N TYR A 63 6.29 -9.99 5.16
CA TYR A 63 6.83 -8.71 4.71
C TYR A 63 7.46 -7.86 5.83
N GLY A 64 7.46 -8.33 7.08
CA GLY A 64 7.91 -7.60 8.26
C GLY A 64 8.89 -8.39 9.12
N ASN A 65 9.93 -7.72 9.61
CA ASN A 65 10.90 -8.23 10.58
C ASN A 65 10.48 -7.83 12.01
N ARG A 66 11.23 -6.93 12.66
CA ARG A 66 10.81 -6.33 13.94
C ARG A 66 10.38 -4.90 13.71
N LEU A 67 9.29 -4.49 14.36
CA LEU A 67 8.75 -3.14 14.27
C LEU A 67 9.80 -2.06 14.62
N THR A 68 10.76 -2.37 15.48
CA THR A 68 11.83 -1.45 15.93
C THR A 68 13.03 -1.38 14.99
N ASP A 69 13.09 -2.19 13.93
CA ASP A 69 14.22 -2.19 13.00
C ASP A 69 14.24 -0.91 12.14
N GLN A 70 15.41 -0.49 11.67
CA GLN A 70 15.52 0.66 10.77
C GLN A 70 14.80 0.40 9.44
N ASN A 71 14.92 -0.83 8.93
CA ASN A 71 14.23 -1.31 7.73
C ASN A 71 13.34 -2.51 8.10
N PRO A 72 12.20 -2.26 8.74
CA PRO A 72 11.36 -3.31 9.28
C PRO A 72 10.65 -4.11 8.18
N PHE A 73 10.54 -3.58 6.96
CA PHE A 73 9.80 -4.20 5.87
C PHE A 73 10.73 -4.86 4.86
N PHE A 74 10.29 -5.95 4.24
CA PHE A 74 11.02 -6.60 3.15
C PHE A 74 10.08 -7.15 2.09
N CYS A 75 10.58 -7.25 0.85
CA CYS A 75 9.89 -7.93 -0.23
C CYS A 75 10.11 -9.45 -0.11
N PHE A 76 9.02 -10.23 -0.03
CA PHE A 76 9.11 -11.68 0.11
C PHE A 76 9.87 -12.35 -1.06
N GLN A 77 9.68 -11.83 -2.27
CA GLN A 77 10.26 -12.38 -3.49
C GLN A 77 11.77 -12.11 -3.59
N CYS A 78 12.20 -10.86 -3.47
CA CYS A 78 13.58 -10.46 -3.77
C CYS A 78 14.43 -10.14 -2.52
N ARG A 79 13.81 -10.16 -1.33
CA ARG A 79 14.44 -9.88 -0.01
C ARG A 79 15.01 -8.47 0.15
N ALA A 80 14.72 -7.55 -0.77
CA ALA A 80 15.01 -6.12 -0.58
C ALA A 80 14.28 -5.59 0.66
N GLN A 81 14.93 -4.71 1.41
CA GLN A 81 14.43 -4.16 2.68
C GLN A 81 14.09 -2.68 2.55
N PHE A 82 13.09 -2.23 3.30
CA PHE A 82 12.53 -0.90 3.21
C PHE A 82 12.22 -0.30 4.59
N PRO A 83 12.39 1.02 4.77
CA PRO A 83 12.10 1.70 6.03
C PRO A 83 10.60 1.89 6.29
N GLN A 84 9.78 1.95 5.24
CA GLN A 84 8.34 2.20 5.32
C GLN A 84 7.56 1.31 4.36
N VAL A 85 6.26 1.15 4.60
CA VAL A 85 5.40 0.24 3.82
C VAL A 85 5.19 0.79 2.42
N SER A 86 5.08 2.12 2.27
CA SER A 86 4.98 2.79 0.98
C SER A 86 6.08 2.38 0.01
N TYR A 87 7.34 2.35 0.46
CA TYR A 87 8.48 1.93 -0.35
C TYR A 87 8.41 0.46 -0.78
N LEU A 88 7.87 -0.42 0.08
CA LEU A 88 7.66 -1.83 -0.26
C LEU A 88 6.59 -1.99 -1.36
N TYR A 89 5.46 -1.28 -1.26
CA TYR A 89 4.46 -1.27 -2.32
C TYR A 89 4.98 -0.65 -3.60
N HIS A 90 5.69 0.48 -3.50
CA HIS A 90 6.29 1.15 -4.65
C HIS A 90 7.23 0.18 -5.40
N HIS A 91 8.06 -0.54 -4.66
CA HIS A 91 8.92 -1.58 -5.21
C HIS A 91 8.11 -2.66 -5.96
N ALA A 92 7.06 -3.21 -5.35
CA ALA A 92 6.24 -4.26 -5.97
C ALA A 92 5.48 -3.75 -7.21
N GLU A 93 4.96 -2.52 -7.18
CA GLU A 93 4.26 -1.90 -8.31
C GLU A 93 5.19 -1.67 -9.51
N HIS A 94 6.47 -1.37 -9.27
CA HIS A 94 7.45 -1.03 -10.32
C HIS A 94 8.37 -2.20 -10.72
N SER A 95 8.25 -3.35 -10.05
CA SER A 95 9.09 -4.52 -10.32
C SER A 95 8.24 -5.66 -10.88
N PRO A 96 8.31 -5.96 -12.20
CA PRO A 96 7.50 -7.02 -12.80
C PRO A 96 7.67 -8.40 -12.17
N SER A 97 8.84 -8.68 -11.57
CA SER A 97 9.10 -9.94 -10.86
C SER A 97 8.44 -10.03 -9.48
N CYS A 98 8.03 -8.91 -8.90
CA CYS A 98 7.47 -8.81 -7.54
C CYS A 98 6.01 -8.36 -7.53
N SER A 99 5.48 -7.87 -8.65
CA SER A 99 4.12 -7.33 -8.77
C SER A 99 3.02 -8.34 -8.44
N TYR A 100 3.29 -9.65 -8.59
CA TYR A 100 2.34 -10.69 -8.21
C TYR A 100 1.97 -10.63 -6.72
N LEU A 101 2.86 -10.12 -5.85
CA LEU A 101 2.61 -9.98 -4.42
C LEU A 101 1.43 -9.04 -4.10
N LEU A 102 1.02 -8.19 -5.06
CA LEU A 102 -0.10 -7.24 -4.94
C LEU A 102 -1.47 -7.90 -5.21
N ASN A 103 -1.49 -9.15 -5.68
CA ASN A 103 -2.72 -9.89 -5.90
C ASN A 103 -3.43 -10.16 -4.56
N PRO A 104 -4.77 -10.15 -4.49
CA PRO A 104 -5.52 -10.31 -3.23
C PRO A 104 -5.15 -11.56 -2.41
N SER A 105 -4.73 -12.64 -3.06
CA SER A 105 -4.32 -13.89 -2.39
C SER A 105 -2.89 -13.88 -1.85
N GLU A 106 -2.12 -12.84 -2.13
CA GLU A 106 -0.71 -12.71 -1.77
C GLU A 106 -0.52 -11.70 -0.63
N CYS A 107 0.65 -11.71 -0.01
CA CYS A 107 0.86 -11.01 1.26
C CYS A 107 0.63 -9.49 1.20
N LEU A 108 0.97 -8.81 0.09
CA LEU A 108 0.70 -7.38 -0.04
C LEU A 108 -0.74 -7.10 -0.50
N GLY A 109 -1.39 -8.03 -1.21
CA GLY A 109 -2.83 -7.93 -1.44
C GLY A 109 -3.62 -8.01 -0.13
N ALA A 110 -3.31 -9.00 0.70
CA ALA A 110 -3.94 -9.17 2.01
C ALA A 110 -3.72 -7.96 2.94
N LEU A 111 -2.49 -7.42 2.99
CA LEU A 111 -2.22 -6.20 3.76
C LEU A 111 -2.99 -4.98 3.23
N ARG A 112 -3.12 -4.83 1.90
CA ARG A 112 -3.92 -3.74 1.32
C ARG A 112 -5.37 -3.87 1.79
N ASP A 113 -5.93 -5.06 1.67
CA ASP A 113 -7.33 -5.32 2.03
C ASP A 113 -7.54 -5.11 3.54
N PHE A 114 -6.58 -5.48 4.39
CA PHE A 114 -6.58 -5.16 5.82
C PHE A 114 -6.64 -3.65 6.10
N TYR A 115 -5.87 -2.82 5.39
CA TYR A 115 -5.95 -1.36 5.53
C TYR A 115 -7.30 -0.80 5.10
N VAL A 116 -7.80 -1.28 3.97
CA VAL A 116 -9.10 -0.87 3.43
C VAL A 116 -10.20 -1.23 4.43
N GLU A 117 -10.22 -2.46 4.94
CA GLU A 117 -11.16 -2.86 5.99
C GLU A 117 -11.02 -2.00 7.25
N TYR A 118 -9.79 -1.75 7.72
CA TYR A 118 -9.55 -0.96 8.93
C TYR A 118 -10.08 0.49 8.81
N TYR A 119 -9.97 1.12 7.64
CA TYR A 119 -10.36 2.52 7.45
C TYR A 119 -11.76 2.71 6.83
N GLU A 120 -12.29 1.72 6.10
CA GLU A 120 -13.63 1.78 5.49
C GLU A 120 -14.71 1.14 6.36
N CYS A 121 -14.40 0.24 7.29
CA CYS A 121 -15.38 -0.25 8.27
C CYS A 121 -15.39 0.67 9.51
N PRO A 122 -16.42 1.51 9.72
CA PRO A 122 -16.52 2.41 10.88
C PRO A 122 -16.84 1.68 12.20
N GLY A 123 -16.46 0.41 12.37
CA GLY A 123 -17.02 -0.50 13.37
C GLY A 123 -16.10 -1.03 14.48
N SER A 124 -14.76 -0.98 14.36
CA SER A 124 -13.90 -1.62 15.36
C SER A 124 -13.41 -0.71 16.50
N ASP A 125 -13.54 0.61 16.35
CA ASP A 125 -13.07 1.60 17.35
C ASP A 125 -14.22 2.46 17.93
N TYR A 126 -15.44 1.91 18.04
CA TYR A 126 -16.47 2.52 18.92
C TYR A 126 -16.06 2.32 20.39
N ILE A 127 -15.23 3.22 20.92
CA ILE A 127 -15.17 3.46 22.36
C ILE A 127 -16.44 4.20 22.74
N HIS A 128 -17.40 3.47 23.33
CA HIS A 128 -18.47 4.08 24.10
C HIS A 128 -17.86 4.87 25.27
N PHE A 129 -18.08 6.17 25.28
CA PHE A 129 -18.08 6.97 26.51
C PHE A 129 -19.49 7.00 27.08
#